data_AF-A0A1G8SR84-F1
#
_entry.id   AF-A0A1G8SR84-F1
#
_cell.length_a   1.000
_cell.length_b   1.000
_cell.length_c   1.000
_cell.angle_alpha   90.00
_cell.angle_beta   90.00
_cell.angle_gamma   90.00
#
_symmetry.space_group_name_H-M   'P 1'
#
loop_
_entity.id
_entity.type
_entity.pdbx_description
1 polymer ?
#
loop_
_entity_poly.entity_id
_entity_poly.type
_entity_poly.pdbx_seq_one_letter_code
_entity_poly.pdbx_strand_id
1 'polypeptide(L)'
;MADRAGTALHLDDESRGRLARACRALIDALTGIESKASRLAVSDGYGDLPSARELAAKFGRLGGPEGIQATLREHIAVVARIEETLKKSFDQYDDADLELMEQLSSVGSRHPDE
;
A
#
# COMPACT_ATOMS: atom_id res chain seq x y z
N MET A 1 -34.13 -5.85 10.62
CA MET A 1 -33.20 -4.77 10.24
C MET A 1 -31.83 -5.18 10.76
N ALA A 2 -30.91 -5.50 9.86
CA ALA A 2 -29.58 -5.96 10.23
C ALA A 2 -28.79 -4.80 10.84
N ASP A 3 -28.39 -4.99 12.09
CA ASP A 3 -27.42 -4.18 12.81
C ASP A 3 -26.09 -4.20 12.02
N ARG A 4 -25.78 -3.08 11.36
CA ARG A 4 -24.44 -2.83 10.83
C ARG A 4 -23.70 -2.02 11.88
N ALA A 5 -23.31 -2.69 12.96
CA ALA A 5 -22.16 -2.29 13.74
C ALA A 5 -20.94 -2.31 12.80
N GLY A 6 -20.67 -1.17 12.17
CA GLY A 6 -19.47 -0.92 11.39
C GLY A 6 -18.28 -1.01 12.33
N THR A 7 -17.69 -2.20 12.35
CA THR A 7 -16.47 -2.60 13.04
C THR A 7 -15.40 -1.51 13.05
N ALA A 8 -15.22 -0.84 14.18
CA ALA A 8 -14.07 0.02 14.42
C ALA A 8 -12.80 -0.83 14.35
N LEU A 9 -11.88 -0.46 13.45
CA LEU A 9 -10.62 -1.17 13.23
C LEU A 9 -9.61 -0.75 14.31
N HIS A 10 -9.77 -1.28 15.53
CA HIS A 10 -8.80 -1.04 16.60
C HIS A 10 -7.57 -1.94 16.41
N LEU A 11 -6.50 -1.34 15.90
CA LEU A 11 -5.16 -1.89 16.00
C LEU A 11 -4.39 -1.08 17.04
N ASP A 12 -3.67 -1.78 17.93
CA ASP A 12 -2.71 -1.16 18.82
C ASP A 12 -1.52 -0.57 18.03
N ASP A 13 -0.79 0.36 18.63
CA ASP A 13 0.30 1.08 17.96
C ASP A 13 1.40 0.17 17.41
N GLU A 14 1.68 -0.96 18.07
CA GLU A 14 2.66 -1.93 17.58
C GLU A 14 2.14 -2.57 16.29
N SER A 15 0.89 -3.01 16.28
CA SER A 15 0.22 -3.58 15.11
C SER A 15 0.10 -2.59 13.95
N ARG A 16 -0.25 -1.32 14.22
CA ARG A 16 -0.25 -0.23 13.23
C ARG A 16 1.13 -0.05 12.60
N GLY A 17 2.17 0.01 13.44
CA GLY A 17 3.56 0.13 12.99
C GLY A 17 4.04 -1.07 12.19
N ARG A 18 3.66 -2.29 12.57
CA ARG A 18 3.99 -3.52 11.83
C ARG A 18 3.31 -3.55 10.46
N LEU A 19 2.06 -3.13 10.38
CA LEU A 19 1.29 -3.08 9.14
C LEU A 19 1.89 -2.06 8.16
N ALA A 20 2.19 -0.84 8.62
CA ALA A 20 2.85 0.17 7.79
C ALA A 20 4.21 -0.31 7.26
N ARG A 21 5.02 -0.95 8.11
CA ARG A 21 6.30 -1.55 7.69
C ARG A 21 6.11 -2.66 6.66
N ALA A 22 5.09 -3.50 6.81
CA ALA A 22 4.78 -4.58 5.87
C ALA A 22 4.35 -4.04 4.50
N CYS A 23 3.48 -3.03 4.46
CA CYS A 23 3.09 -2.35 3.22
C CYS A 23 4.32 -1.77 2.50
N ARG A 24 5.20 -1.08 3.23
CA ARG A 24 6.42 -0.51 2.67
C ARG A 24 7.38 -1.56 2.13
N ALA A 25 7.62 -2.62 2.90
CA ALA A 25 8.47 -3.72 2.48
C ALA A 25 7.95 -4.40 1.20
N LEU A 26 6.63 -4.51 1.05
CA LEU A 26 6.01 -5.06 -0.15
C LEU A 26 6.18 -4.12 -1.35
N ILE A 27 5.95 -2.81 -1.18
CA ILE A 27 6.17 -1.80 -2.22
C ILE A 27 7.64 -1.81 -2.67
N ASP A 28 8.59 -1.85 -1.75
CA ASP A 28 10.02 -1.88 -2.05
C ASP A 28 10.39 -3.15 -2.84
N ALA A 29 9.85 -4.31 -2.44
CA ALA A 29 10.07 -5.56 -3.15
C ALA A 29 9.51 -5.52 -4.58
N LEU A 30 8.29 -5.03 -4.76
CA LEU A 30 7.65 -4.90 -6.08
C LEU A 30 8.40 -3.92 -6.99
N THR A 31 8.83 -2.78 -6.44
CA THR A 31 9.64 -1.77 -7.15
C THR A 31 11.00 -2.35 -7.56
N GLY A 32 11.60 -3.18 -6.70
CA GLY A 32 12.82 -3.91 -7.00
C GLY A 32 12.65 -4.92 -8.15
N ILE A 33 11.49 -5.58 -8.24
CA ILE A 33 11.17 -6.49 -9.34
C ILE A 33 10.91 -5.68 -10.62
N GLU A 34 10.17 -4.57 -10.56
CA GLU A 34 9.92 -3.70 -11.71
C GLU A 34 11.24 -3.19 -12.32
N SER A 35 12.17 -2.77 -11.46
CA SER A 35 13.50 -2.31 -11.87
C SER A 35 14.35 -3.40 -12.53
N LYS A 36 14.16 -4.67 -12.15
CA LYS A 36 14.83 -5.81 -12.82
C LYS A 36 14.15 -6.16 -14.13
N ALA A 37 12.82 -6.11 -14.18
CA ALA A 37 12.04 -6.34 -15.39
C ALA A 37 12.33 -5.28 -16.47
N SER A 38 12.54 -4.01 -16.10
CA SER A 38 12.91 -2.96 -17.04
C SER A 38 14.28 -3.17 -17.66
N ARG A 39 15.25 -3.70 -16.90
CA ARG A 39 16.57 -4.08 -17.43
C ARG A 39 16.49 -5.23 -18.43
N LEU A 40 15.57 -6.18 -18.22
CA LEU A 40 15.33 -7.28 -19.18
C LEU A 40 14.73 -6.79 -20.50
N ALA A 41 14.05 -5.64 -20.50
CA ALA A 41 13.48 -5.05 -21.71
C ALA A 41 14.52 -4.35 -22.60
N VAL A 42 15.73 -4.07 -22.09
CA VAL A 42 16.78 -3.41 -22.86
C VAL A 42 17.37 -4.39 -23.87
N SER A 43 17.03 -4.21 -25.14
CA SER A 43 17.37 -5.10 -26.25
C SER A 43 18.76 -4.89 -26.87
N ASP A 44 19.51 -3.87 -26.44
CA ASP A 44 20.70 -3.39 -27.15
C ASP A 44 21.89 -4.36 -27.10
N GLY A 45 21.81 -5.45 -26.33
CA GLY A 45 22.89 -6.43 -26.15
C GLY A 45 22.74 -7.74 -26.94
N TYR A 46 21.63 -7.98 -27.65
CA TYR A 46 21.37 -9.30 -28.24
C TYR A 46 22.13 -9.56 -29.56
N GLY A 47 22.50 -8.51 -30.32
CA GLY A 47 23.16 -8.62 -31.62
C GLY A 47 22.20 -8.86 -32.80
N ASP A 48 22.75 -9.10 -34.00
CA ASP A 48 21.98 -9.10 -35.26
C ASP A 48 21.52 -10.48 -35.76
N LEU A 49 21.87 -11.56 -35.05
CA LEU A 49 21.41 -12.89 -35.43
C LEU A 49 19.86 -12.97 -35.40
N PRO A 50 19.23 -13.75 -36.29
CA PRO A 50 17.76 -13.89 -36.28
C PRO A 50 17.20 -14.32 -34.92
N SER A 51 17.86 -15.28 -34.27
CA SER A 51 17.51 -15.74 -32.91
C SER A 51 17.66 -14.66 -31.85
N ALA A 52 18.66 -13.78 -31.99
CA ALA A 52 18.87 -12.65 -31.10
C ALA A 52 17.74 -11.62 -31.22
N ARG A 53 17.28 -11.32 -32.45
CA ARG A 53 16.14 -10.43 -32.70
C ARG A 53 14.83 -11.00 -32.14
N GLU A 54 14.60 -12.30 -32.28
CA GLU A 54 13.45 -12.97 -31.68
C GLU A 54 13.47 -12.92 -30.16
N LEU A 55 14.64 -13.10 -29.56
CA LEU A 55 14.84 -13.04 -28.11
C LEU A 55 14.60 -11.62 -27.58
N ALA A 56 15.17 -10.61 -28.24
CA ALA A 56 14.92 -9.21 -27.96
C ALA A 56 13.44 -8.85 -28.06
N ALA A 57 12.75 -9.31 -29.10
CA ALA A 57 11.31 -9.09 -29.26
C ALA A 57 10.49 -9.77 -28.15
N LYS A 58 10.87 -10.97 -27.73
CA LYS A 58 10.20 -11.70 -26.64
C LYS A 58 10.38 -10.98 -25.30
N PHE A 59 11.60 -10.59 -24.95
CA PHE A 59 11.86 -9.90 -23.69
C PHE A 59 11.38 -8.45 -23.70
N GLY A 60 11.37 -7.77 -24.84
CA GLY A 60 10.76 -6.44 -24.98
C GLY A 60 9.25 -6.46 -24.73
N ARG A 61 8.54 -7.52 -25.15
CA ARG A 61 7.11 -7.69 -24.83
C ARG A 61 6.87 -8.03 -23.35
N LEU A 62 7.68 -8.93 -22.78
CA LEU A 62 7.49 -9.39 -21.40
C LEU A 62 7.92 -8.35 -20.36
N GLY A 63 9.08 -7.73 -20.56
CA GLY A 63 9.67 -6.74 -19.67
C GLY A 63 9.28 -5.30 -19.99
N GLY A 64 8.61 -5.05 -21.12
CA GLY A 64 8.21 -3.71 -21.55
C GLY A 64 7.04 -3.12 -20.75
N PRO A 65 6.66 -1.86 -21.04
CA PRO A 65 5.66 -1.12 -20.28
C PRO A 65 4.29 -1.76 -20.20
N GLU A 66 3.88 -2.47 -21.27
CA GLU A 66 2.61 -3.20 -21.42
C GLU A 66 2.68 -4.63 -20.86
N GLY A 67 3.87 -5.10 -20.48
CA GLY A 67 4.11 -6.45 -19.98
C GLY A 67 4.01 -6.53 -18.46
N ILE A 68 4.94 -7.26 -17.83
CA ILE A 68 4.97 -7.45 -16.38
C ILE A 68 5.09 -6.13 -15.61
N GLN A 69 5.64 -5.07 -16.23
CA GLN A 69 5.72 -3.74 -15.61
C GLN A 69 4.35 -3.14 -15.32
N ALA A 70 3.37 -3.30 -16.23
CA ALA A 70 2.02 -2.78 -16.03
C ALA A 70 1.39 -3.39 -14.77
N THR A 71 1.45 -4.72 -14.66
CA THR A 71 0.92 -5.45 -13.50
C THR A 71 1.64 -5.09 -12.20
N LEU A 72 2.96 -4.92 -12.24
CA LEU A 72 3.75 -4.51 -11.06
C LEU A 72 3.36 -3.10 -10.61
N ARG A 73 3.21 -2.15 -11.53
CA ARG A 73 2.74 -0.78 -11.21
C ARG A 73 1.35 -0.75 -10.62
N GLU A 74 0.44 -1.55 -11.18
CA GLU A 74 -0.91 -1.68 -10.64
C GLU A 74 -0.88 -2.23 -9.20
N HIS A 75 -0.08 -3.26 -8.94
CA HIS A 75 0.07 -3.81 -7.60
C HIS A 75 0.68 -2.80 -6.63
N ILE A 76 1.72 -2.07 -7.04
CA ILE A 76 2.31 -1.00 -6.23
C ILE A 76 1.24 0.05 -5.88
N ALA A 77 0.44 0.48 -6.86
CA ALA A 77 -0.61 1.47 -6.65
C ALA A 77 -1.69 0.97 -5.68
N VAL A 78 -2.08 -0.30 -5.75
CA VAL A 78 -3.04 -0.90 -4.82
C VAL A 78 -2.47 -0.95 -3.40
N VAL A 79 -1.23 -1.41 -3.22
CA VAL A 79 -0.61 -1.49 -1.88
C VAL A 79 -0.41 -0.10 -1.29
N ALA A 80 -0.02 0.90 -2.09
CA ALA A 80 0.08 2.29 -1.65
C ALA A 80 -1.28 2.85 -1.20
N ARG A 81 -2.37 2.55 -1.93
CA ARG A 81 -3.73 2.93 -1.50
C ARG A 81 -4.15 2.26 -0.19
N ILE A 82 -3.74 1.01 0.03
CA ILE A 82 -4.00 0.31 1.30
C ILE A 82 -3.27 1.03 2.44
N GLU A 83 -1.98 1.35 2.29
CA GLU A 83 -1.21 2.11 3.29
C GLU A 83 -1.88 3.46 3.60
N GLU A 84 -2.28 4.21 2.57
CA GLU A 84 -2.92 5.51 2.73
C GLU A 84 -4.30 5.42 3.41
N THR A 85 -5.11 4.43 3.03
CA THR A 85 -6.44 4.23 3.61
C THR A 85 -6.33 3.87 5.07
N LEU A 86 -5.42 2.96 5.42
CA LEU A 86 -5.17 2.58 6.81
C LEU A 86 -4.71 3.77 7.65
N LYS A 87 -3.78 4.57 7.12
CA LYS A 87 -3.32 5.78 7.80
C LYS A 87 -4.47 6.75 8.09
N LYS A 88 -5.31 7.04 7.08
CA LYS A 88 -6.49 7.90 7.24
C LYS A 88 -7.48 7.35 8.25
N SER A 89 -7.71 6.03 8.26
CA SER A 89 -8.58 5.41 9.25
C SER A 89 -8.03 5.55 10.66
N PHE A 90 -6.72 5.35 10.88
CA PHE A 90 -6.11 5.56 12.20
C PHE A 90 -6.15 7.01 12.66
N ASP A 91 -5.81 7.97 11.78
CA ASP A 91 -5.89 9.40 12.11
C ASP A 91 -7.32 9.80 12.54
N GLN A 92 -8.35 9.28 11.85
CA GLN A 92 -9.75 9.51 12.21
C GLN A 92 -10.15 8.90 13.55
N TYR A 93 -9.57 7.76 13.93
CA TYR A 93 -9.83 7.15 15.25
C TYR A 93 -9.17 7.94 16.37
N ASP A 94 -7.92 8.38 16.19
CA ASP A 94 -7.20 9.13 17.20
C ASP A 94 -7.90 10.48 17.49
N ASP A 95 -8.42 11.15 16.45
CA ASP A 95 -9.23 12.37 16.60
C ASP A 95 -10.56 12.11 17.35
N ALA A 96 -11.24 11.00 17.03
CA ALA A 96 -12.52 10.63 17.66
C ALA A 96 -12.34 10.23 19.14
N ASP A 97 -11.27 9.51 19.47
CA ASP A 97 -10.95 9.16 20.86
C ASP A 97 -10.60 10.42 21.68
N LEU A 98 -9.91 11.39 21.08
CA LEU A 98 -9.57 12.66 21.73
C LEU A 98 -10.82 13.51 21.99
N GLU A 99 -11.73 13.61 21.01
CA GLU A 99 -13.02 14.30 21.17
C GLU A 99 -13.87 13.62 22.26
N LEU A 100 -13.90 12.28 22.28
CA LEU A 100 -14.63 11.53 23.30
C LEU A 100 -14.03 11.73 24.70
N MET A 101 -12.70 11.75 24.84
CA MET A 101 -12.03 12.06 26.11
C MET A 101 -12.36 13.48 26.58
N GLU A 102 -12.38 14.46 25.68
CA GLU A 102 -12.74 15.84 26.01
C GLU A 102 -14.20 15.92 26.50
N GLN A 103 -15.13 15.27 25.80
CA GLN A 103 -16.54 15.21 26.20
C GLN A 103 -16.73 14.53 27.56
N LEU A 104 -16.06 13.40 27.81
CA LEU A 104 -16.11 12.71 29.10
C LEU A 104 -15.52 13.57 30.23
N SER A 105 -14.42 14.29 29.98
CA SER A 105 -13.82 15.20 30.96
C SER A 105 -14.73 16.39 31.29
N SER A 106 -15.43 16.91 30.28
CA SER A 106 -16.44 17.96 30.40
C SER A 106 -17.65 17.50 31.21
N VAL A 107 -18.13 16.28 30.96
CA VAL A 107 -19.25 15.68 31.71
C VAL A 107 -18.85 15.35 33.15
N GLY A 108 -17.66 14.77 33.36
CA GLY A 108 -17.14 14.46 34.70
C GLY A 108 -16.87 15.70 35.54
N SER A 109 -16.44 16.80 34.91
CA SER A 109 -16.24 18.10 35.58
C SER A 109 -17.55 18.85 35.88
N ARG A 110 -18.66 18.44 35.27
CA ARG A 110 -20.00 19.00 35.52
C ARG A 110 -20.75 18.28 36.65
N HIS A 111 -20.15 17.26 37.27
CA HIS A 111 -20.72 16.50 38.37
C HIS A 111 -19.78 16.30 39.58
N PRO A 112 -19.26 17.37 40.20
CA PRO A 112 -19.02 17.42 41.64
C PRO A 112 -20.17 18.19 42.30
N ASP A 113 -20.71 17.67 43.40
CA ASP A 113 -21.80 18.24 44.22
C ASP A 113 -23.23 17.84 43.81
N GLU A 114 -23.59 16.58 44.08
CA GLU A 114 -24.88 16.25 44.72
C GLU A 114 -24.65 15.25 45.87
#